data_AF-A0A931T124-F1
#
_entry.id   AF-A0A931T124-F1
#
_cell.length_a   1.000
_cell.length_b   1.000
_cell.length_c   1.000
_cell.angle_alpha   90.00
_cell.angle_beta   90.00
_cell.angle_gamma   90.00
#
_symmetry.space_group_name_H-M   'P 1'
#
loop_
_entity.id
_entity.type
_entity.pdbx_description
1 polymer ?
#
loop_
_entity_poly.entity_id
_entity_poly.type
_entity_poly.pdbx_seq_one_letter_code
_entity_poly.pdbx_strand_id
1 'polypeptide(L)'
;MRGLGKAGGTAGAVLVALALGFGGGMRFAQQQPRAAAQPSSTQVAQSGHEEMDAAHEARVKAFPAKTQGTGGQVMQPKRIGGVKVFEVTAKAVQWEVEPGIRRAAFAYNGVVPGPTIRVTEGDRVRVILKNELPESTSIHFHGLITPNAMDGVPFVTQPPVKPGQTFTYEFVAKPAGTHMYHSHNGPDQITKGLLGAF
;
A
#
# COMPACT_ATOMS: atom_id res chain seq x y z
N MET A 1 60.72 -14.55 1.60
CA MET A 1 60.97 -15.62 2.59
C MET A 1 59.70 -15.87 3.39
N ARG A 2 59.23 -17.14 3.42
CA ARG A 2 58.49 -17.90 4.48
C ARG A 2 57.47 -17.15 5.38
N GLY A 3 56.27 -17.65 5.66
CA GLY A 3 55.74 -19.00 5.48
C GLY A 3 54.30 -19.16 6.00
N LEU A 4 53.72 -20.30 5.64
CA LEU A 4 52.39 -20.84 5.99
C LEU A 4 52.22 -21.16 7.48
N GLY A 5 50.97 -21.15 7.94
CA GLY A 5 50.50 -21.91 9.11
C GLY A 5 49.06 -22.41 8.92
N LYS A 6 48.88 -23.72 8.74
CA LYS A 6 47.60 -24.46 8.77
C LYS A 6 47.47 -25.16 10.12
N ALA A 7 46.25 -25.25 10.65
CA ALA A 7 45.78 -26.26 11.61
C ALA A 7 44.44 -26.79 11.05
N GLY A 8 44.07 -28.07 11.04
CA GLY A 8 44.50 -29.23 11.80
C GLY A 8 43.27 -29.76 12.55
N GLY A 9 42.69 -30.89 12.10
CA GLY A 9 41.50 -31.49 12.74
C GLY A 9 41.06 -32.77 12.05
N THR A 10 41.64 -33.89 12.47
CA THR A 10 41.36 -35.27 12.03
C THR A 10 40.18 -35.87 12.79
N ALA A 11 39.22 -36.46 12.08
CA ALA A 11 38.19 -37.33 12.67
C ALA A 11 38.46 -38.79 12.27
N GLY A 12 38.51 -39.66 13.27
CA GLY A 12 38.91 -41.06 13.18
C GLY A 12 37.87 -41.99 12.54
N ALA A 13 38.40 -43.05 11.96
CA ALA A 13 37.65 -44.19 11.43
C ALA A 13 37.43 -45.25 12.52
N VAL A 14 36.26 -45.87 12.54
CA VAL A 14 36.04 -47.20 13.14
C VAL A 14 35.18 -48.02 12.17
N LEU A 15 35.79 -49.07 11.62
CA LEU A 15 35.13 -50.18 10.95
C LEU A 15 34.63 -51.18 12.00
N VAL A 16 33.40 -51.68 11.86
CA VAL A 16 32.99 -52.98 12.44
C VAL A 16 32.12 -53.74 11.44
N ALA A 17 32.39 -55.05 11.41
CA ALA A 17 32.10 -56.05 10.40
C ALA A 17 30.62 -56.47 10.25
N LEU A 18 30.35 -57.01 9.05
CA LEU A 18 29.19 -57.80 8.65
C LEU A 18 29.01 -59.05 9.52
N ALA A 19 27.76 -59.33 9.91
CA ALA A 19 27.28 -60.68 10.21
C ALA A 19 25.98 -60.92 9.44
N LEU A 20 25.98 -61.95 8.59
CA LEU A 20 24.85 -62.44 7.80
C LEU A 20 23.91 -63.27 8.69
N GLY A 21 22.64 -62.87 8.76
CA GLY A 21 21.55 -63.66 9.34
C GLY A 21 20.40 -63.76 8.34
N PHE A 22 20.13 -64.97 7.86
CA PHE A 22 19.02 -65.34 7.00
C PHE A 22 17.72 -65.48 7.80
N GLY A 23 16.60 -65.01 7.21
CA GLY A 23 15.29 -65.62 7.39
C GLY A 23 14.34 -64.95 8.39
N GLY A 24 13.36 -64.20 7.87
CA GLY A 24 12.22 -63.73 8.66
C GLY A 24 11.45 -62.65 7.91
N GLY A 25 10.40 -63.05 7.18
CA GLY A 25 9.55 -62.12 6.44
C GLY A 25 8.81 -61.15 7.37
N MET A 26 8.99 -59.85 7.14
CA MET A 26 8.05 -58.81 7.54
C MET A 26 7.79 -57.92 6.33
N ARG A 27 6.52 -57.89 5.91
CA ARG A 27 6.03 -56.99 4.86
C ARG A 27 6.16 -55.55 5.36
N PHE A 28 7.09 -54.79 4.79
CA PHE A 28 7.06 -53.34 4.88
C PHE A 28 5.84 -52.85 4.10
N ALA A 29 4.79 -52.44 4.80
CA ALA A 29 3.76 -51.61 4.20
C ALA A 29 4.42 -50.27 3.82
N GLN A 30 4.59 -50.01 2.52
CA GLN A 30 4.92 -48.67 2.04
C GLN A 30 3.78 -47.73 2.45
N GLN A 31 3.99 -46.93 3.49
CA GLN A 31 3.14 -45.77 3.74
C GLN A 31 3.35 -44.79 2.58
N GLN A 32 2.37 -44.74 1.67
CA GLN A 32 2.27 -43.65 0.72
C GLN A 32 2.20 -42.32 1.49
N PRO A 33 3.00 -41.30 1.12
CA PRO A 33 2.84 -39.98 1.70
C PRO A 33 1.44 -39.47 1.34
N ARG A 34 0.65 -39.19 2.37
CA ARG A 34 -0.68 -38.59 2.23
C ARG A 34 -0.50 -37.24 1.54
N ALA A 35 -1.02 -37.11 0.32
CA ALA A 35 -1.03 -35.84 -0.40
C ALA A 35 -1.60 -34.75 0.51
N ALA A 36 -0.83 -33.67 0.69
CA ALA A 36 -1.29 -32.50 1.42
C ALA A 36 -2.55 -31.97 0.72
N ALA A 37 -3.67 -31.93 1.45
CA ALA A 37 -4.88 -31.30 0.97
C ALA A 37 -4.57 -29.83 0.67
N GLN A 38 -4.68 -29.44 -0.60
CA GLN A 38 -4.62 -28.04 -0.98
C GLN A 38 -5.76 -27.30 -0.26
N PRO A 39 -5.53 -26.10 0.31
CA PRO A 39 -6.62 -25.31 0.86
C PRO A 39 -7.58 -25.00 -0.28
N SER A 40 -8.84 -25.42 -0.10
CA SER A 40 -9.93 -25.10 -1.00
C SER A 40 -9.96 -23.59 -1.20
N SER A 41 -9.76 -23.14 -2.44
CA SER A 41 -10.05 -21.77 -2.83
C SER A 41 -11.48 -21.48 -2.39
N THR A 42 -11.64 -20.55 -1.46
CA THR A 42 -12.96 -19.96 -1.23
C THR A 42 -13.32 -19.26 -2.53
N GLN A 43 -14.17 -19.91 -3.34
CA GLN A 43 -14.77 -19.28 -4.50
C GLN A 43 -15.49 -18.03 -3.98
N VAL A 44 -14.95 -16.86 -4.31
CA VAL A 44 -15.73 -15.62 -4.21
C VAL A 44 -16.89 -15.85 -5.15
N ALA A 45 -18.09 -16.05 -4.60
CA ALA A 45 -19.29 -16.13 -5.40
C ALA A 45 -19.37 -14.85 -6.24
N GLN A 46 -19.21 -14.98 -7.55
CA GLN A 46 -19.43 -13.87 -8.46
C GLN A 46 -20.93 -13.60 -8.45
N SER A 47 -21.35 -12.53 -7.77
CA SER A 47 -22.71 -12.00 -7.90
C SER A 47 -22.98 -11.76 -9.39
N GLY A 48 -24.09 -12.29 -9.90
CA GLY A 48 -24.49 -12.05 -11.28
C GLY A 48 -24.70 -10.54 -11.54
N HIS A 49 -24.62 -10.12 -12.80
CA HIS A 49 -24.86 -8.72 -13.16
C HIS A 49 -26.22 -8.20 -12.64
N GLU A 50 -27.26 -9.03 -12.69
CA GLU A 50 -28.59 -8.69 -12.14
C GLU A 50 -28.57 -8.39 -10.63
N GLU A 51 -27.78 -9.14 -9.85
CA GLU A 51 -27.65 -8.91 -8.41
C GLU A 51 -26.89 -7.61 -8.11
N MET A 52 -25.83 -7.32 -8.88
CA MET A 52 -25.11 -6.05 -8.79
C MET A 52 -26.01 -4.87 -9.15
N ASP A 53 -26.82 -5.00 -10.22
CA ASP A 53 -27.74 -3.97 -10.69
C ASP A 53 -28.85 -3.72 -9.66
N ALA A 54 -29.44 -4.77 -9.09
CA ALA A 54 -30.45 -4.65 -8.03
C ALA A 54 -29.87 -3.99 -6.77
N ALA A 55 -28.66 -4.38 -6.34
CA ALA A 55 -27.98 -3.77 -5.21
C ALA A 55 -27.64 -2.29 -5.49
N HIS A 56 -27.25 -1.96 -6.72
CA HIS A 56 -27.00 -0.59 -7.14
C HIS A 56 -28.29 0.25 -7.12
N GLU A 57 -29.38 -0.25 -7.70
CA GLU A 57 -30.68 0.43 -7.72
C GLU A 57 -31.20 0.70 -6.31
N ALA A 58 -31.08 -0.27 -5.39
CA ALA A 58 -31.47 -0.10 -4.00
C ALA A 58 -30.71 1.03 -3.30
N ARG A 59 -29.39 1.14 -3.53
CA ARG A 59 -28.55 2.21 -2.99
C ARG A 59 -28.89 3.57 -3.57
N VAL A 60 -29.14 3.66 -4.88
CA VAL A 60 -29.54 4.91 -5.55
C VAL A 60 -30.86 5.43 -4.98
N LYS A 61 -31.85 4.55 -4.77
CA LYS A 61 -33.13 4.92 -4.17
C LYS A 61 -33.02 5.42 -2.72
N ALA A 62 -32.00 4.98 -1.99
CA ALA A 62 -31.72 5.44 -0.63
C ALA A 62 -30.95 6.79 -0.56
N PHE A 63 -30.50 7.32 -1.70
CA PHE A 63 -29.71 8.55 -1.78
C PHE A 63 -30.59 9.83 -1.76
N PRO A 64 -30.17 10.94 -1.10
CA PRO A 64 -28.95 11.11 -0.33
C PRO A 64 -29.10 10.62 1.12
N ALA A 65 -28.50 9.47 1.39
CA ALA A 65 -28.24 9.00 2.74
C ALA A 65 -27.11 9.87 3.32
N LYS A 66 -27.41 10.74 4.29
CA LYS A 66 -26.42 11.66 4.86
C LYS A 66 -25.42 10.90 5.72
N THR A 67 -24.17 10.81 5.28
CA THR A 67 -23.05 10.42 6.13
C THR A 67 -22.49 11.64 6.88
N GLN A 68 -21.75 11.37 7.96
CA GLN A 68 -21.02 12.35 8.74
C GLN A 68 -19.63 12.55 8.14
N GLY A 69 -19.27 13.82 7.96
CA GLY A 69 -18.02 14.20 7.31
C GLY A 69 -18.23 14.49 5.82
N THR A 70 -17.35 15.30 5.28
CA THR A 70 -17.31 15.63 3.85
C THR A 70 -15.85 15.53 3.44
N GLY A 71 -15.59 14.97 2.26
CA GLY A 71 -14.26 14.95 1.65
C GLY A 71 -14.19 15.87 0.43
N GLY A 72 -12.99 16.04 -0.13
CA GLY A 72 -12.80 16.81 -1.36
C GLY A 72 -13.00 18.32 -1.23
N GLN A 73 -12.96 18.89 -0.02
CA GLN A 73 -12.96 20.35 0.12
C GLN A 73 -11.67 20.95 -0.42
N VAL A 74 -11.75 22.14 -1.00
CA VAL A 74 -10.56 22.85 -1.48
C VAL A 74 -9.65 23.22 -0.31
N MET A 75 -8.43 22.71 -0.34
CA MET A 75 -7.37 23.06 0.60
C MET A 75 -6.85 24.47 0.31
N GLN A 76 -6.80 25.33 1.33
CA GLN A 76 -6.23 26.66 1.19
C GLN A 76 -4.71 26.62 1.40
N PRO A 77 -3.89 27.04 0.42
CA PRO A 77 -2.44 27.06 0.58
C PRO A 77 -1.98 28.25 1.41
N LYS A 78 -0.88 28.06 2.15
CA LYS A 78 -0.05 29.17 2.62
C LYS A 78 0.74 29.73 1.43
N ARG A 79 0.97 31.04 1.38
CA ARG A 79 1.83 31.67 0.35
C ARG A 79 3.15 32.10 0.99
N ILE A 80 4.25 31.49 0.54
CA ILE A 80 5.59 31.78 1.07
C ILE A 80 6.52 32.03 -0.12
N GLY A 81 7.01 33.27 -0.28
CA GLY A 81 7.95 33.61 -1.35
C GLY A 81 7.43 33.29 -2.77
N GLY A 82 6.12 33.50 -3.01
CA GLY A 82 5.48 33.18 -4.30
C GLY A 82 5.18 31.70 -4.52
N VAL A 83 5.42 30.83 -3.54
CA VAL A 83 5.09 29.39 -3.59
C VAL A 83 3.78 29.14 -2.83
N LYS A 84 2.87 28.35 -3.43
CA LYS A 84 1.67 27.81 -2.78
C LYS A 84 2.05 26.56 -2.00
N VAL A 85 1.97 26.62 -0.68
CA VAL A 85 2.37 25.56 0.25
C VAL A 85 1.15 24.88 0.84
N PHE A 86 1.05 23.58 0.65
CA PHE A 86 0.00 22.71 1.17
C PHE A 86 0.59 21.77 2.23
N GLU A 87 -0.10 21.63 3.35
CA GLU A 87 0.25 20.70 4.42
C GLU A 87 -0.71 19.52 4.37
N VAL A 88 -0.16 18.33 4.10
CA VAL A 88 -0.91 17.09 3.94
C VAL A 88 -0.45 16.11 5.01
N THR A 89 -1.37 15.65 5.84
CA THR A 89 -1.12 14.62 6.85
C THR A 89 -1.83 13.35 6.44
N ALA A 90 -1.09 12.28 6.18
CA ALA A 90 -1.66 10.95 5.99
C ALA A 90 -1.88 10.30 7.36
N LYS A 91 -3.12 9.96 7.72
CA LYS A 91 -3.47 9.38 9.02
C LYS A 91 -4.58 8.35 8.94
N ALA A 92 -4.62 7.45 9.91
CA ALA A 92 -5.71 6.48 10.06
C ALA A 92 -6.95 7.16 10.66
N VAL A 93 -8.13 6.82 10.14
CA VAL A 93 -9.42 7.34 10.59
C VAL A 93 -10.49 6.24 10.61
N GLN A 94 -11.58 6.48 11.32
CA GLN A 94 -12.84 5.73 11.18
C GLN A 94 -13.78 6.57 10.32
N TRP A 95 -13.92 6.22 9.05
CA TRP A 95 -14.72 6.97 8.08
C TRP A 95 -16.12 6.36 7.96
N GLU A 96 -17.16 7.21 7.92
CA GLU A 96 -18.53 6.76 7.72
C GLU A 96 -18.83 6.64 6.22
N VAL A 97 -19.01 5.40 5.75
CA VAL A 97 -19.25 5.08 4.33
C VAL A 97 -20.73 5.00 3.98
N GLU A 98 -21.56 4.65 4.97
CA GLU A 98 -23.02 4.65 4.93
C GLU A 98 -23.51 5.11 6.31
N PRO A 99 -24.72 5.69 6.45
CA PRO A 99 -25.19 6.15 7.76
C PRO A 99 -25.13 5.07 8.84
N GLY A 100 -24.42 5.34 9.93
CA GLY A 100 -24.17 4.42 11.05
C GLY A 100 -23.04 3.41 10.79
N ILE A 101 -22.53 3.30 9.57
CA ILE A 101 -21.55 2.29 9.16
C ILE A 101 -20.18 2.93 8.98
N ARG A 102 -19.29 2.69 9.95
CA ARG A 102 -17.90 3.13 9.90
C ARG A 102 -16.94 2.03 9.46
N ARG A 103 -15.87 2.43 8.78
CA ARG A 103 -14.78 1.56 8.33
C ARG A 103 -13.43 2.20 8.67
N ALA A 104 -12.45 1.34 8.98
CA ALA A 104 -11.06 1.77 9.06
C ALA A 104 -10.61 2.26 7.68
N ALA A 105 -10.09 3.47 7.63
CA ALA A 105 -9.64 4.13 6.42
C ALA A 105 -8.31 4.87 6.67
N PHE A 106 -7.62 5.19 5.59
CA PHE A 106 -6.51 6.12 5.60
C PHE A 106 -6.92 7.36 4.83
N ALA A 107 -6.63 8.52 5.41
CA ALA A 107 -7.11 9.78 4.90
C ALA A 107 -6.00 10.82 4.86
N TYR A 108 -5.99 11.61 3.79
CA TYR A 108 -5.25 12.88 3.76
C TYR A 108 -6.07 13.93 4.53
N ASN A 109 -5.45 14.55 5.53
CA ASN A 109 -6.07 15.55 6.43
C ASN A 109 -7.35 15.06 7.12
N GLY A 110 -7.53 13.75 7.25
CA GLY A 110 -8.64 13.14 8.00
C GLY A 110 -9.97 13.06 7.26
N VAL A 111 -10.00 13.35 5.96
CA VAL A 111 -11.20 13.25 5.12
C VAL A 111 -10.98 12.33 3.92
N VAL A 112 -12.05 11.68 3.46
CA VAL A 112 -12.06 10.80 2.29
C VAL A 112 -13.17 11.24 1.32
N PRO A 113 -12.87 11.55 0.05
CA PRO A 113 -11.53 11.70 -0.50
C PRO A 113 -10.76 12.85 0.18
N GLY A 114 -9.44 12.84 0.02
CA GLY A 114 -8.56 13.91 0.50
C GLY A 114 -8.93 15.28 -0.06
N PRO A 115 -8.50 16.37 0.57
CA PRO A 115 -8.82 17.72 0.14
C PRO A 115 -8.37 18.02 -1.29
N THR A 116 -9.16 18.78 -2.05
CA THR A 116 -8.78 19.21 -3.39
C THR A 116 -7.65 20.24 -3.33
N ILE A 117 -6.54 19.95 -3.99
CA ILE A 117 -5.52 20.96 -4.25
C ILE A 117 -5.99 21.74 -5.48
N ARG A 118 -6.10 23.07 -5.41
CA ARG A 118 -6.50 23.90 -6.56
C ARG A 118 -5.49 24.99 -6.82
N VAL A 119 -4.88 24.96 -8.00
CA VAL A 119 -3.83 25.88 -8.42
C VAL A 119 -4.08 26.37 -9.85
N THR A 120 -3.30 27.36 -10.26
CA THR A 120 -3.26 27.86 -11.64
C THR A 120 -2.02 27.26 -12.30
N GLU A 121 -2.12 26.91 -13.59
CA GLU A 121 -0.96 26.46 -14.34
C GLU A 121 0.19 27.49 -14.25
N GLY A 122 1.41 26.99 -14.07
CA GLY A 122 2.60 27.82 -13.83
C GLY A 122 2.86 28.17 -12.37
N ASP A 123 1.92 27.90 -11.45
CA ASP A 123 2.16 28.08 -10.03
C ASP A 123 3.32 27.20 -9.54
N ARG A 124 4.16 27.76 -8.66
CA ARG A 124 5.10 26.98 -7.86
C ARG A 124 4.36 26.35 -6.69
N VAL A 125 4.33 25.03 -6.66
CA VAL A 125 3.61 24.24 -5.66
C VAL A 125 4.61 23.54 -4.75
N ARG A 126 4.32 23.58 -3.45
CA ARG A 126 5.00 22.78 -2.43
C ARG A 126 3.97 21.99 -1.65
N VAL A 127 4.11 20.67 -1.58
CA VAL A 127 3.25 19.81 -0.75
C VAL A 127 4.12 19.15 0.30
N ILE A 128 3.82 19.41 1.57
CA ILE A 128 4.53 18.84 2.72
C ILE A 128 3.69 17.69 3.24
N LEU A 129 4.12 16.46 2.96
CA LEU A 129 3.50 15.24 3.46
C LEU A 129 4.09 14.91 4.84
N LYS A 130 3.24 14.86 5.87
CA LYS A 130 3.53 14.23 7.17
C LYS A 130 2.88 12.84 7.21
N ASN A 131 3.67 11.80 7.46
CA ASN A 131 3.16 10.45 7.59
C ASN A 131 2.86 10.11 9.06
N GLU A 132 1.59 10.02 9.42
CA GLU A 132 1.10 9.54 10.72
C GLU A 132 0.48 8.12 10.64
N LEU A 133 0.64 7.43 9.52
CA LEU A 133 0.22 6.05 9.35
C LEU A 133 1.17 5.09 10.08
N PRO A 134 0.71 3.87 10.40
CA PRO A 134 1.59 2.80 10.89
C PRO A 134 2.49 2.20 9.79
N GLU A 135 2.33 2.64 8.53
CA GLU A 135 3.03 2.11 7.37
C GLU A 135 3.67 3.22 6.53
N SER A 136 4.70 2.88 5.75
CA SER A 136 5.34 3.82 4.83
C SER A 136 4.38 4.26 3.73
N THR A 137 4.49 5.52 3.29
CA THR A 137 3.64 6.08 2.24
C THR A 137 4.42 7.01 1.31
N SER A 138 3.73 7.56 0.32
CA SER A 138 4.20 8.54 -0.66
C SER A 138 2.98 9.28 -1.22
N ILE A 139 3.21 10.33 -2.01
CA ILE A 139 2.19 10.94 -2.86
C ILE A 139 2.73 10.98 -4.28
N HIS A 140 2.02 10.33 -5.20
CA HIS A 140 2.18 10.50 -6.64
C HIS A 140 1.15 11.51 -7.16
N PHE A 141 1.60 12.43 -8.03
CA PHE A 141 0.77 13.48 -8.64
C PHE A 141 0.40 13.08 -10.08
N HIS A 142 -0.61 12.23 -10.20
CA HIS A 142 -1.03 11.65 -11.47
C HIS A 142 -1.49 12.71 -12.47
N GLY A 143 -0.85 12.73 -13.64
CA GLY A 143 -1.16 13.65 -14.74
C GLY A 143 -0.34 14.94 -14.74
N LEU A 144 0.42 15.23 -13.67
CA LEU A 144 1.33 16.38 -13.63
C LEU A 144 2.73 16.04 -14.11
N ILE A 145 3.39 17.03 -14.70
CA ILE A 145 4.81 16.96 -15.04
C ILE A 145 5.62 17.43 -13.84
N THR A 146 6.11 16.47 -13.04
CA THR A 146 6.97 16.73 -11.89
C THR A 146 8.45 16.46 -12.23
N PRO A 147 9.42 17.12 -11.56
CA PRO A 147 10.79 16.62 -11.55
C PRO A 147 10.83 15.16 -11.09
N ASN A 148 11.76 14.37 -11.61
CA ASN A 148 11.82 12.93 -11.31
C ASN A 148 11.80 12.65 -9.80
N ALA A 149 12.60 13.37 -9.01
CA ALA A 149 12.68 13.19 -7.55
C ALA A 149 11.39 13.57 -6.77
N MET A 150 10.37 14.08 -7.45
CA MET A 150 9.11 14.58 -6.87
C MET A 150 7.88 13.79 -7.37
N ASP A 151 8.11 12.71 -8.10
CA ASP A 151 7.06 11.90 -8.72
C ASP A 151 6.33 10.96 -7.74
N GLY A 152 6.94 10.63 -6.59
CA GLY A 152 6.21 9.90 -5.56
C GLY A 152 6.23 8.38 -5.69
N VAL A 153 7.17 7.78 -6.41
CA VAL A 153 7.25 6.33 -6.64
C VAL A 153 8.39 5.74 -5.79
N PRO A 154 8.07 5.05 -4.68
CA PRO A 154 9.10 4.49 -3.80
C PRO A 154 10.04 3.53 -4.53
N PHE A 155 11.33 3.62 -4.22
CA PHE A 155 12.43 2.83 -4.80
C PHE A 155 12.73 3.10 -6.28
N VAL A 156 12.00 3.99 -6.94
CA VAL A 156 12.27 4.44 -8.31
C VAL A 156 12.67 5.90 -8.32
N THR A 157 11.83 6.77 -7.76
CA THR A 157 12.03 8.22 -7.79
C THR A 157 12.39 8.81 -6.43
N GLN A 158 12.02 8.12 -5.35
CA GLN A 158 12.36 8.52 -3.98
C GLN A 158 12.37 7.33 -3.00
N PRO A 159 12.96 7.48 -1.79
CA PRO A 159 12.71 6.57 -0.68
C PRO A 159 11.24 6.64 -0.18
N PRO A 160 10.69 5.55 0.38
CA PRO A 160 9.40 5.62 1.08
C PRO A 160 9.42 6.59 2.26
N VAL A 161 8.34 7.33 2.47
CA VAL A 161 8.17 8.20 3.64
C VAL A 161 7.74 7.33 4.82
N LYS A 162 8.65 7.05 5.76
CA LYS A 162 8.37 6.13 6.89
C LYS A 162 7.40 6.77 7.91
N PRO A 163 6.77 5.96 8.78
CA PRO A 163 5.97 6.49 9.89
C PRO A 163 6.71 7.57 10.69
N GLY A 164 6.02 8.67 10.99
CA GLY A 164 6.55 9.84 11.68
C GLY A 164 7.41 10.78 10.82
N GLN A 165 7.77 10.40 9.59
CA GLN A 165 8.59 11.22 8.72
C GLN A 165 7.77 12.23 7.92
N THR A 166 8.48 13.23 7.40
CA THR A 166 7.94 14.24 6.50
C THR A 166 8.72 14.22 5.19
N PHE A 167 8.03 14.45 4.07
CA PHE A 167 8.64 14.66 2.76
C PHE A 167 8.04 15.90 2.11
N THR A 168 8.87 16.68 1.40
CA THR A 168 8.43 17.89 0.71
C THR A 168 8.53 17.68 -0.80
N TYR A 169 7.38 17.74 -1.46
CA TYR A 169 7.26 17.73 -2.92
C TYR A 169 7.29 19.16 -3.45
N GLU A 170 8.07 19.43 -4.49
CA GLU A 170 8.13 20.74 -5.14
C GLU A 170 8.11 20.63 -6.66
N PHE A 171 7.19 21.34 -7.30
CA PHE A 171 7.07 21.36 -8.76
C PHE A 171 6.35 22.61 -9.25
N VAL A 172 6.39 22.82 -10.57
CA VAL A 172 5.55 23.82 -11.24
C VAL A 172 4.32 23.11 -11.77
N ALA A 173 3.13 23.61 -11.44
CA ALA A 173 1.87 22.99 -11.84
C ALA A 173 1.67 23.08 -13.36
N LYS A 174 1.75 21.95 -14.06
CA LYS A 174 1.44 21.80 -15.50
C LYS A 174 1.28 20.32 -15.86
N PRO A 175 0.53 19.98 -16.93
CA PRO A 175 -0.33 20.87 -17.72
C PRO A 175 -1.60 21.30 -16.96
N ALA A 176 -2.28 22.33 -17.44
CA ALA A 176 -3.65 22.63 -16.99
C ALA A 176 -4.57 21.42 -17.24
N GLY A 177 -5.44 21.10 -16.27
CA GLY A 177 -6.33 19.96 -16.36
C GLY A 177 -7.00 19.61 -15.03
N THR A 178 -7.74 18.50 -15.03
CA THR A 178 -8.20 17.84 -13.81
C THR A 178 -7.31 16.64 -13.57
N HIS A 179 -6.60 16.64 -12.46
CA HIS A 179 -5.60 15.66 -12.10
C HIS A 179 -5.97 14.99 -10.78
N MET A 180 -5.10 14.11 -10.28
CA MET A 180 -5.26 13.54 -8.95
C MET A 180 -3.92 13.40 -8.24
N TYR A 181 -3.98 13.23 -6.94
CA TYR A 181 -2.85 12.80 -6.15
C TYR A 181 -3.25 11.60 -5.30
N HIS A 182 -2.38 10.61 -5.18
CA HIS A 182 -2.68 9.38 -4.45
C HIS A 182 -1.42 8.71 -3.91
N SER A 183 -1.58 7.79 -2.96
CA SER A 183 -0.45 6.98 -2.50
C SER A 183 0.08 6.08 -3.61
N HIS A 184 1.40 5.91 -3.68
CA HIS A 184 2.05 4.92 -4.54
C HIS A 184 2.65 3.74 -3.73
N ASN A 185 2.25 3.57 -2.47
CA ASN A 185 2.63 2.47 -1.59
C ASN A 185 1.60 1.32 -1.62
N GLY A 186 1.37 0.77 -2.80
CA GLY A 186 0.48 -0.37 -3.03
C GLY A 186 -1.01 0.00 -3.17
N PRO A 187 -1.82 -0.87 -3.81
CA PRO A 187 -3.23 -0.60 -4.10
C PRO A 187 -4.07 -0.46 -2.82
N ASP A 188 -3.68 -1.14 -1.73
CA ASP A 188 -4.41 -1.13 -0.46
C ASP A 188 -4.50 0.27 0.17
N GLN A 189 -3.49 1.11 0.02
CA GLN A 189 -3.54 2.48 0.55
C GLN A 189 -4.52 3.37 -0.22
N ILE A 190 -4.61 3.18 -1.54
CA ILE A 190 -5.55 3.89 -2.40
C ILE A 190 -6.98 3.47 -2.05
N THR A 191 -7.24 2.16 -1.97
CA THR A 191 -8.59 1.64 -1.63
C THR A 191 -9.04 2.00 -0.22
N LYS A 192 -8.09 2.19 0.71
CA LYS A 192 -8.37 2.72 2.06
C LYS A 192 -8.66 4.23 2.10
N GLY A 193 -8.43 4.97 1.01
CA GLY A 193 -8.83 6.38 0.87
C GLY A 193 -7.71 7.40 0.66
N LEU A 194 -6.45 6.98 0.48
CA LEU A 194 -5.34 7.90 0.19
C LEU A 194 -5.33 8.35 -1.28
N LEU A 195 -6.33 9.15 -1.64
CA LEU A 195 -6.46 9.84 -2.91
C LEU A 195 -7.18 11.18 -2.75
N GLY A 196 -6.94 12.13 -3.66
CA GLY A 196 -7.64 13.41 -3.73
C GLY A 196 -7.48 14.05 -5.10
N ALA A 197 -8.29 15.08 -5.35
CA ALA A 197 -8.28 15.81 -6.61
C ALA A 197 -7.18 16.90 -6.63
N PHE A 198 -6.62 17.15 -7.81
CA PHE A 198 -5.68 18.23 -8.07
C PHE A 198 -6.14 19.06 -9.28
#